data_AF-A0A5J4L867-F1
#
_entry.id   AF-A0A5J4L867-F1
#
_cell.length_a   1.000
_cell.length_b   1.000
_cell.length_c   1.000
_cell.angle_alpha   90.00
_cell.angle_beta   90.00
_cell.angle_gamma   90.00
#
_symmetry.space_group_name_H-M   'P 1'
#
loop_
_entity.id
_entity.type
_entity.pdbx_description
1 polymer ?
#
loop_
_entity_poly.entity_id
_entity_poly.type
_entity_poly.pdbx_seq_one_letter_code
_entity_poly.pdbx_strand_id
1 'polypeptide(L)' 'MARPVCLPLPPDAPEPAEGCDVCAALVKQRAEARASGDCSAASDRNVEPAAHPHDKATDQQAGGTPRAKREVGG' A
#
# COMPACT_ATOMS: atom_id res chain seq x y z
N MET A 1 -8.35 20.13 35.62
CA MET A 1 -7.46 19.15 34.96
C MET A 1 -8.34 18.14 34.25
N ALA A 2 -8.25 18.03 32.93
CA ALA A 2 -9.07 17.08 32.17
C ALA A 2 -8.57 15.64 32.39
N ARG A 3 -9.50 14.67 32.42
CA ARG A 3 -9.14 13.25 32.56
C ARG A 3 -8.46 12.75 31.28
N PRO A 4 -7.50 11.80 31.36
CA PRO A 4 -6.88 11.23 30.18
C PRO A 4 -7.92 10.59 29.27
N VAL A 5 -7.81 10.85 27.97
CA VAL A 5 -8.62 10.20 26.95
C VAL A 5 -7.90 8.93 26.53
N CYS A 6 -8.53 7.77 26.72
CA CYS A 6 -8.00 6.50 26.24
C CYS A 6 -8.46 6.28 24.80
N LEU A 7 -7.50 6.23 23.87
CA LEU A 7 -7.75 5.82 22.48
C LEU A 7 -7.52 4.30 22.36
N PRO A 8 -8.35 3.59 21.59
CA PRO A 8 -8.08 2.20 21.26
C PRO A 8 -6.79 2.09 20.41
N LEU A 9 -6.10 0.96 20.52
CA LEU A 9 -4.98 0.68 19.62
C LEU A 9 -5.47 0.62 18.16
N PRO A 10 -4.65 1.11 17.20
CA PRO A 10 -4.97 0.92 15.80
C PRO A 10 -5.04 -0.58 15.47
N PRO A 11 -5.94 -0.98 14.56
CA PRO A 11 -6.07 -2.37 14.13
C PRO A 11 -4.76 -2.86 13.49
N ASP A 12 -4.57 -4.18 13.51
CA ASP A 12 -3.47 -4.82 12.81
C ASP A 12 -3.50 -4.51 11.31
N ALA A 13 -2.31 -4.59 10.73
CA ALA A 13 -2.10 -4.27 9.34
C ALA A 13 -2.88 -5.26 8.44
N PRO A 14 -3.59 -4.81 7.39
CA PRO A 14 -4.48 -5.67 6.63
C PRO A 14 -3.72 -6.83 5.97
N GLU A 15 -4.39 -7.98 5.93
CA GLU A 15 -3.95 -9.16 5.18
C GLU A 15 -4.30 -8.99 3.70
N PRO A 16 -3.52 -9.58 2.78
CA PRO A 16 -3.85 -9.54 1.38
C PRO A 16 -5.09 -10.40 1.09
N ALA A 17 -6.02 -9.87 0.30
CA ALA A 17 -7.14 -10.66 -0.17
C ALA A 17 -6.67 -11.80 -1.11
N GLU A 18 -7.33 -12.94 -1.01
CA GLU A 18 -7.00 -14.11 -1.82
C GLU A 18 -7.21 -13.83 -3.32
N GLY A 19 -6.18 -14.07 -4.12
CA GLY A 19 -6.23 -13.86 -5.57
C GLY A 19 -6.10 -12.40 -6.05
N CYS A 20 -5.75 -11.45 -5.18
CA CYS A 20 -5.49 -10.06 -5.57
C CYS A 20 -3.99 -9.75 -5.60
N ASP A 21 -3.43 -9.61 -6.80
CA ASP A 21 -2.01 -9.28 -7.00
C ASP A 21 -1.65 -7.89 -6.45
N VAL A 22 -2.60 -6.95 -6.47
CA VAL A 22 -2.41 -5.60 -5.90
C VAL A 22 -2.21 -5.68 -4.39
N CYS A 23 -3.07 -6.42 -3.69
CA CYS A 23 -2.94 -6.62 -2.25
C CYS A 23 -1.63 -7.35 -1.89
N ALA A 24 -1.24 -8.38 -2.66
CA ALA A 24 0.03 -9.08 -2.46
C ALA A 24 1.25 -8.15 -2.67
N ALA A 25 1.22 -7.31 -3.70
CA ALA A 25 2.27 -6.32 -3.97
C ALA A 25 2.37 -5.29 -2.85
N LEU A 26 1.24 -4.77 -2.35
CA LEU A 26 1.21 -3.79 -1.26
C LEU A 26 1.81 -4.36 0.04
N VAL A 27 1.52 -5.63 0.36
CA VAL A 27 2.12 -6.31 1.52
C VAL A 27 3.64 -6.43 1.38
N LYS A 28 4.14 -6.76 0.18
CA LYS A 28 5.57 -6.83 -0.08
C LYS A 28 6.23 -5.46 0.07
N GLN A 29 5.66 -4.43 -0.55
CA GLN A 29 6.21 -3.07 -0.47
C GLN A 29 6.17 -2.52 0.98
N ARG A 30 5.18 -2.92 1.78
CA ARG A 30 5.14 -2.59 3.21
C ARG A 30 6.33 -3.20 3.95
N ALA A 31 6.65 -4.47 3.68
CA ALA A 31 7.80 -5.14 4.28
C ALA A 31 9.12 -4.44 3.89
N GLU A 32 9.26 -4.05 2.63
CA GLU A 32 10.44 -3.32 2.12
C GLU A 32 10.58 -1.92 2.75
N ALA A 33 9.47 -1.19 2.90
CA ALA A 33 9.45 0.12 3.58
C ALA A 33 9.87 0.00 5.06
N ARG A 34 9.34 -1.02 5.77
CA ARG A 34 9.76 -1.31 7.16
C ARG A 34 11.25 -1.66 7.24
N ALA A 35 11.75 -2.47 6.32
CA ALA A 35 13.18 -2.84 6.29
C ALA A 35 14.08 -1.63 6.02
N SER A 36 13.59 -0.65 5.27
CA SER A 36 14.31 0.59 4.96
C SER A 36 14.17 1.67 6.04
N GLY A 37 13.36 1.42 7.09
CA GLY A 37 13.06 2.39 8.14
C GLY A 37 12.04 3.47 7.76
N ASP A 38 11.38 3.33 6.60
CA ASP A 38 10.37 4.26 6.12
C ASP A 38 8.98 3.88 6.67
N CYS A 39 8.76 4.25 7.93
CA CYS A 39 7.50 3.99 8.62
C CYS A 39 6.30 4.77 8.03
N SER A 40 6.56 5.89 7.34
CA SER A 40 5.50 6.65 6.66
C SER A 40 5.00 5.84 5.46
N ALA A 41 5.92 5.44 4.59
CA ALA A 41 5.64 4.61 3.44
C ALA A 41 4.98 3.27 3.82
N ALA A 42 5.37 2.66 4.94
CA ALA A 42 4.75 1.43 5.43
C ALA A 42 3.30 1.65 5.92
N SER A 43 3.00 2.82 6.47
CA SER A 43 1.65 3.17 6.95
C SER A 43 0.71 3.49 5.80
N ASP A 44 1.18 4.21 4.78
CA ASP A 44 0.39 4.51 3.57
C ASP A 44 -0.08 3.20 2.89
N ARG A 45 0.83 2.22 2.82
CA ARG A 45 0.56 0.89 2.26
C ARG A 45 -0.35 -0.01 3.10
N ASN A 46 -0.70 0.40 4.32
CA ASN A 46 -1.76 -0.26 5.10
C ASN A 46 -3.15 0.29 4.77
N VAL A 47 -3.26 1.52 4.25
CA VAL A 47 -4.55 2.11 3.91
C VAL A 47 -5.04 1.56 2.57
N GLU A 48 -4.14 1.41 1.60
CA GLU A 48 -4.49 0.96 0.25
C GLU A 48 -5.21 -0.40 0.18
N PRO A 49 -4.78 -1.47 0.89
CA PRO A 49 -5.50 -2.75 0.88
C PRO A 49 -6.85 -2.68 1.59
N ALA A 50 -6.96 -1.86 2.64
CA ALA A 50 -8.21 -1.68 3.38
C ALA A 50 -9.25 -0.90 2.59
N ALA A 51 -8.81 0.01 1.72
CA ALA A 51 -9.66 0.81 0.85
C ALA A 51 -9.94 0.14 -0.52
N HIS A 52 -9.25 -0.96 -0.85
CA HIS A 52 -9.38 -1.62 -2.15
C HIS A 52 -10.69 -2.43 -2.24
N PRO A 53 -11.64 -2.01 -3.10
CA PRO A 53 -12.90 -2.76 -3.26
C PRO A 53 -12.65 -4.04 -4.07
N HIS A 54 -12.98 -5.19 -3.48
CA HIS A 54 -12.92 -6.50 -4.15
C HIS A 54 -14.22 -6.88 -4.87
N ASP A 55 -15.17 -5.94 -4.99
CA ASP A 55 -16.43 -6.19 -5.68
C ASP A 55 -16.24 -6.23 -7.20
N LYS A 56 -16.97 -7.14 -7.82
CA LYS A 56 -16.60 -7.84 -9.06
C LYS A 56 -16.44 -6.88 -10.26
N ALA A 57 -15.47 -7.21 -11.10
CA ALA A 57 -15.27 -6.70 -12.46
C ALA A 57 -14.68 -5.30 -12.59
N THR A 58 -13.39 -5.13 -12.25
CA THR A 58 -12.42 -4.49 -13.15
C THR A 58 -11.07 -4.38 -12.45
N ASP A 59 -10.32 -5.49 -12.47
CA ASP A 59 -8.87 -5.42 -12.53
C ASP A 59 -8.48 -4.67 -13.81
N GLN A 60 -8.49 -3.33 -13.76
CA GLN A 60 -7.91 -2.47 -14.77
C GLN A 60 -7.21 -1.32 -14.08
N GLN A 61 -6.08 -1.61 -13.46
CA GLN A 61 -5.04 -0.59 -13.33
C GLN A 61 -4.46 -0.39 -14.73
N ALA A 62 -5.00 0.60 -15.44
CA ALA A 62 -4.53 1.09 -16.72
C ALA A 62 -3.00 1.26 -16.72
N GLY A 63 -2.39 0.83 -17.82
CA GLY A 63 -0.96 0.74 -18.03
C GLY A 63 -0.15 1.94 -17.53
N GLY A 64 0.73 1.66 -16.59
CA GLY A 64 1.98 2.40 -16.47
C GLY A 64 2.80 2.18 -17.72
N THR A 65 2.66 3.07 -18.71
CA THR A 65 3.56 3.11 -19.87
C THR A 65 5.00 3.09 -19.36
N PRO A 66 5.89 2.19 -19.82
CA PRO A 66 7.29 2.26 -19.43
C PRO A 66 7.83 3.59 -19.93
N ARG A 67 8.24 4.46 -19.00
CA ARG A 67 8.94 5.71 -19.28
C ARG A 67 10.18 5.36 -20.11
N ALA A 68 10.08 5.56 -21.42
CA ALA A 68 11.17 5.35 -22.35
C ALA A 68 12.37 6.19 -21.87
N LYS A 69 13.47 5.47 -21.64
CA LYS A 69 14.79 6.04 -21.38
C LYS A 69 15.13 6.95 -22.56
N ARG A 70 15.12 8.26 -22.33
CA ARG A 70 15.68 9.22 -23.29
C ARG A 70 17.19 9.06 -23.27
N GLU A 71 17.68 8.34 -24.26
CA GLU A 71 19.04 8.46 -24.78
C GLU A 71 19.31 9.91 -25.21
N VAL A 72 20.31 10.54 -24.59
CA VAL A 72 20.90 11.80 -25.02
C VAL A 72 22.28 11.47 -25.58
N GLY A 73 22.45 11.69 -26.89
CA GLY A 73 23.71 11.58 -27.59
C GLY A 73 23.91 12.83 -28.45
N GLY A 74 25.10 13.43 -28.36
CA GLY A 74 25.53 14.62 -29.08
C GLY A 74 26.45 15.48 -28.24
#